data_AF-A0A414FY99-F1
#
_entry.id   AF-A0A414FY99-F1
#
_cell.length_a   1.000
_cell.length_b   1.000
_cell.length_c   1.000
_cell.angle_alpha   90.00
_cell.angle_beta   90.00
_cell.angle_gamma   90.00
#
_symmetry.space_group_name_H-M   'P 1'
#
loop_
_entity.id
_entity.type
_entity.pdbx_description
1 polymer ?
#
loop_
_entity_poly.entity_id
_entity_poly.type
_entity_poly.pdbx_seq_one_letter_code
_entity_poly.pdbx_strand_id
1 'polypeptide(L)' 'MKVESSWTARDMTILKLTECIPLTDWRKMIVGGVEFKPFPVMDSGENIIAAEGKHDLTGKQVVFA' A
#
# COMPACT_ATOMS: atom_id res chain seq x y z
N MET A 1 -3.71 -10.54 -1.05
CA MET A 1 -2.64 -9.62 -0.63
C MET A 1 -2.84 -9.07 0.78
N LYS A 2 -1.75 -9.01 1.54
CA LYS A 2 -1.69 -8.49 2.92
C LYS A 2 -0.51 -7.53 3.07
N VAL A 3 -0.61 -6.58 4.00
CA VAL A 3 0.53 -5.75 4.41
C VAL A 3 1.44 -6.58 5.32
N GLU A 4 2.67 -6.82 4.86
CA GLU A 4 3.72 -7.49 5.63
C GLU A 4 4.27 -6.55 6.71
N SER A 5 4.58 -5.31 6.33
CA SER A 5 5.02 -4.26 7.24
C SER A 5 4.61 -2.89 6.72
N SER A 6 4.43 -1.93 7.63
CA SER A 6 4.21 -0.53 7.29
C SER A 6 5.11 0.40 8.10
N TRP A 7 5.58 1.49 7.49
CA TRP A 7 6.33 2.54 8.19
C TRP A 7 5.95 3.91 7.64
N THR A 8 6.12 4.93 8.48
CA THR A 8 5.87 6.31 8.07
C THR A 8 7.12 6.93 7.47
N ALA A 9 6.96 7.60 6.33
CA ALA A 9 7.96 8.47 5.73
C ALA A 9 7.31 9.83 5.43
N ARG A 10 7.75 10.89 6.13
CA ARG A 10 7.10 12.21 6.14
C ARG A 10 5.62 12.09 6.53
N ASP A 11 4.70 12.44 5.64
CA ASP A 11 3.24 12.37 5.82
C ASP A 11 2.61 11.25 5.00
N MET A 12 3.40 10.24 4.62
CA MET A 12 2.94 9.04 3.94
C MET A 12 3.22 7.81 4.78
N THR A 13 2.37 6.81 4.61
CA THR A 13 2.59 5.45 5.10
C THR A 13 3.03 4.59 3.93
N ILE A 14 4.23 4.04 4.02
CA ILE A 14 4.76 3.09 3.06
C ILE A 14 4.36 1.68 3.51
N LEU A 15 3.87 0.88 2.57
CA LEU A 15 3.40 -0.48 2.78
C LEU A 15 4.27 -1.43 1.97
N LYS A 16 4.86 -2.42 2.65
CA LYS A 16 5.42 -3.60 2.00
C LYS A 16 4.37 -4.70 1.98
N LEU A 17 4.08 -5.22 0.79
CA LEU A 17 3.02 -6.19 0.56
C LEU A 17 3.61 -7.60 0.44
N THR A 18 2.83 -8.60 0.84
CA THR A 18 3.22 -10.02 0.75
C THR A 18 3.31 -10.53 -0.69
N GLU A 19 2.74 -9.82 -1.65
CA GLU A 19 2.65 -10.17 -3.07
C GLU A 19 2.98 -8.92 -3.91
N CYS A 20 3.38 -9.10 -5.17
CA CYS A 20 3.59 -7.97 -6.09
C CYS A 20 2.28 -7.23 -6.37
N ILE A 21 2.39 -5.91 -6.52
CA ILE A 21 1.27 -5.04 -6.90
C ILE A 21 0.79 -5.49 -8.29
N PRO A 22 -0.54 -5.65 -8.51
CA PRO A 22 -1.06 -6.04 -9.82
C PRO A 22 -0.62 -5.07 -10.92
N LEU A 23 -0.29 -5.58 -12.10
CA LEU A 23 0.07 -4.75 -13.26
C LEU A 23 -1.14 -4.19 -14.02
N THR A 24 -2.35 -4.35 -13.45
CA THR A 24 -3.60 -3.85 -14.03
C THR A 24 -3.82 -2.37 -13.72
N ASP A 25 -4.76 -1.75 -14.42
CA ASP A 25 -5.04 -0.31 -14.34
C ASP A 25 -5.87 0.06 -13.09
N TRP A 26 -5.33 -0.18 -11.90
CA TRP A 26 -5.95 0.20 -10.63
C TRP A 26 -5.75 1.67 -10.32
N ARG A 27 -6.73 2.28 -9.66
CA ARG A 27 -6.68 3.69 -9.21
C ARG A 27 -6.91 3.85 -7.73
N LYS A 28 -7.32 2.76 -7.06
CA LYS A 28 -7.70 2.73 -5.65
C LYS A 28 -7.06 1.53 -4.96
N MET A 29 -6.79 1.70 -3.67
CA MET A 29 -6.32 0.65 -2.80
C MET A 29 -7.17 0.66 -1.53
N ILE A 30 -7.81 -0.46 -1.22
CA ILE A 30 -8.60 -0.64 0.00
C ILE A 30 -7.76 -1.47 0.97
N VAL A 31 -7.48 -0.91 2.15
CA VAL A 31 -6.72 -1.59 3.20
C VAL A 31 -7.57 -1.71 4.45
N GLY A 32 -7.88 -2.95 4.86
CA GLY A 32 -8.70 -3.20 6.05
C GLY A 32 -10.10 -2.54 5.99
N GLY A 33 -10.65 -2.33 4.80
CA GLY A 33 -11.96 -1.69 4.58
C GLY A 33 -11.92 -0.17 4.38
N VAL A 34 -10.75 0.47 4.48
CA VAL A 34 -10.58 1.91 4.23
C VAL A 34 -9.99 2.13 2.84
N GLU A 35 -10.59 3.02 2.06
CA GLU A 35 -10.11 3.38 0.71
C GLU A 35 -9.00 4.44 0.81
N PHE A 36 -7.92 4.21 0.06
CA PHE A 36 -6.79 5.10 -0.10
C PHE A 36 -6.55 5.37 -1.59
N LYS A 37 -5.98 6.53 -1.88
CA LYS A 37 -5.32 6.80 -3.14
C LYS A 37 -3.87 6.29 -3.05
N PRO A 38 -3.52 5.18 -3.70
CA PRO A 38 -2.16 4.66 -3.68
C PRO A 38 -1.19 5.50 -4.52
N PHE A 39 0.08 5.51 -4.11
CA PHE A 39 1.20 6.08 -4.85
C PHE A 39 2.28 5.02 -5.03
N PRO A 40 2.67 4.66 -6.27
CA PRO A 40 3.83 3.81 -6.50
C PRO A 40 5.09 4.50 -5.96
N VAL A 41 5.92 3.76 -5.24
CA VAL A 41 7.20 4.29 -4.77
C VAL A 41 8.28 3.86 -5.77
N MET A 42 8.84 4.82 -6.50
CA MET A 42 9.89 4.55 -7.48
C MET A 42 11.10 3.86 -6.82
N ASP A 43 11.73 2.96 -7.57
CA ASP A 43 12.93 2.21 -7.17
C ASP A 43 12.84 1.44 -5.84
N SER A 44 11.63 1.17 -5.35
CA SER A 44 11.39 0.49 -4.07
C SER A 44 10.96 -0.98 -4.22
N GLY A 45 10.86 -1.48 -5.44
CA GLY A 45 10.43 -2.84 -5.74
C GLY A 45 8.93 -2.95 -6.06
N GLU A 46 8.55 -4.10 -6.62
CA GLU A 46 7.21 -4.32 -7.20
C GLU A 46 6.11 -4.59 -6.15
N ASN A 47 6.47 -4.67 -4.87
CA ASN A 47 5.56 -4.93 -3.76
C ASN A 47 5.53 -3.80 -2.72
N ILE A 48 6.03 -2.61 -3.07
CA ILE A 48 6.03 -1.43 -2.20
C ILE A 48 5.12 -0.34 -2.76
N ILE A 49 4.24 0.16 -1.91
CA ILE A 49 3.28 1.21 -2.26
C ILE A 49 3.09 2.18 -1.10
N ALA A 50 2.78 3.44 -1.41
CA ALA A 50 2.51 4.45 -0.40
C ALA A 50 1.02 4.82 -0.36
N ALA A 51 0.54 5.16 0.84
CA ALA A 51 -0.74 5.79 1.08
C ALA A 51 -0.53 7.10 1.84
N GLU A 52 -1.38 8.08 1.58
CA GLU A 52 -1.32 9.37 2.29
C GLU A 52 -1.75 9.23 3.75
N GLY A 53 -1.09 9.99 4.62
CA GLY A 53 -1.33 10.00 6.06
C GLY A 53 -0.45 9.02 6.82
N LYS A 54 -0.60 9.04 8.15
CA LYS A 54 0.15 8.21 9.10
C LYS A 54 -0.77 7.14 9.66
N HIS A 55 -0.53 5.89 9.27
CA HIS A 55 -1.35 4.75 9.61
C HIS A 55 -0.48 3.57 10.01
N ASP A 56 -0.95 2.74 10.93
CA ASP A 56 -0.43 1.38 11.10
C ASP A 56 -1.40 0.40 10.44
N LEU A 57 -0.99 -0.13 9.28
CA LEU A 57 -1.79 -1.02 8.46
C LEU A 57 -1.21 -2.44 8.44
N THR A 58 -0.22 -2.72 9.29
CA THR A 58 0.46 -4.00 9.37
C THR A 58 -0.55 -5.13 9.57
N GLY A 59 -0.45 -6.16 8.74
CA GLY A 59 -1.32 -7.33 8.79
C GLY A 59 -2.73 -7.15 8.24
N LYS A 60 -3.10 -5.97 7.73
CA LYS A 60 -4.40 -5.76 7.08
C LYS A 60 -4.40 -6.33 5.65
N GLN A 61 -5.58 -6.75 5.19
CA GLN A 61 -5.76 -7.17 3.80
C GLN A 61 -5.79 -5.96 2.87
N VAL A 62 -5.28 -6.15 1.66
CA VAL A 62 -5.19 -5.14 0.60
C VAL A 62 -5.93 -5.62 -0.64
N VAL A 63 -6.76 -4.76 -1.20
CA VAL A 63 -7.47 -4.97 -2.48
C VAL A 63 -7.22 -3.78 -3.39
N PHE A 64 -6.86 -4.05 -4.65
CA PHE A 64 -6.70 -3.04 -5.70
C PHE A 64 -7.94 -3.00 -6.58
N ALA A 65 -8.39 -1.80 -6.94
CA ALA A 65 -9.58 -1.55 -7.76
C ALA A 65 -9.41 -0.35 -8.70
#